data_AF-A0A1J1IP89-F1
#
_entry.id   AF-A0A1J1IP89-F1
#
_cell.length_a   1.000
_cell.length_b   1.000
_cell.length_c   1.000
_cell.angle_alpha   90.00
_cell.angle_beta   90.00
_cell.angle_gamma   90.00
#
_symmetry.space_group_name_H-M   'P 1'
#
loop_
_entity.id
_entity.type
_entity.pdbx_description
1 polymer ?
#
loop_
_entity_poly.entity_id
_entity_poly.type
_entity_poly.pdbx_seq_one_letter_code
_entity_poly.pdbx_strand_id
1 'polypeptide(L)'
;MADKEKEKAKVDLGLLEEDDEFEEFPAEDWVEAKDADEEELSVWEDNWDDDNLDNMDDFSEQSIRILSKNLPISLVRPLCSIKMSVNARLEAIPIVEIDEGTFKYVLIKVYGKEQCDGSEHFKLIVRGFERASWHTDIYDEVSSALEALGLETECLGGGRIAHNPSTKPEIKVYGYSQGFGKADHEQTRKLLLTKYHEYSIECSDEGY
;
A
#
# COMPACT_ATOMS: atom_id res chain seq x y z
N MET A 1 -62.51 14.31 39.67
CA MET A 1 -61.67 15.46 39.26
C MET A 1 -60.45 14.92 38.56
N ALA A 2 -60.28 15.32 37.30
CA ALA A 2 -59.05 15.31 36.51
C ALA A 2 -58.42 13.94 36.16
N ASP A 3 -58.83 13.45 34.98
CA ASP A 3 -58.00 13.12 33.81
C ASP A 3 -56.47 13.10 33.96
N LYS A 4 -55.86 12.01 33.43
CA LYS A 4 -54.79 12.12 32.44
C LYS A 4 -54.52 10.78 31.73
N GLU A 5 -55.04 10.69 30.51
CA GLU A 5 -54.50 9.85 29.44
C GLU A 5 -53.13 10.36 28.99
N LYS A 6 -52.27 9.44 28.52
CA LYS A 6 -51.17 9.67 27.56
C LYS A 6 -50.74 8.29 27.04
N GLU A 7 -51.44 7.74 26.07
CA GLU A 7 -51.33 8.01 24.62
C GLU A 7 -50.01 7.49 24.04
N LYS A 8 -50.14 6.40 23.27
CA LYS A 8 -49.08 5.75 22.50
C LYS A 8 -48.81 6.59 21.26
N ALA A 9 -47.69 7.29 21.24
CA ALA A 9 -47.22 7.94 20.02
C ALA A 9 -46.75 6.88 19.02
N LYS A 10 -47.55 6.64 17.99
CA LYS A 10 -47.09 6.09 16.72
C LYS A 10 -46.14 7.13 16.12
N VAL A 11 -44.93 6.70 15.77
CA VAL A 11 -44.02 7.50 14.97
C VAL A 11 -44.55 7.52 13.53
N ASP A 12 -44.93 8.71 13.07
CA ASP A 12 -45.28 9.00 11.68
C ASP A 12 -43.99 8.91 10.83
N LEU A 13 -43.89 7.86 10.03
CA LEU A 13 -42.76 7.58 9.15
C LEU A 13 -43.06 8.13 7.74
N GLY A 14 -43.31 9.43 7.64
CA GLY A 14 -43.76 10.10 6.42
C GLY A 14 -43.14 11.47 6.23
N LEU A 15 -41.82 11.60 6.42
CA LEU A 15 -41.12 12.88 6.21
C LEU A 15 -39.61 12.69 5.99
N LEU A 16 -39.21 12.11 4.87
CA LEU A 16 -37.87 12.24 4.25
C LEU A 16 -37.94 11.63 2.84
N GLU A 17 -38.76 12.29 2.03
CA GLU A 17 -38.71 12.24 0.57
C GLU A 17 -37.76 13.37 0.12
N GLU A 18 -36.94 13.07 -0.91
CA GLU A 18 -36.35 14.01 -1.88
C GLU A 18 -35.00 14.70 -1.53
N ASP A 19 -33.88 13.98 -1.71
CA ASP A 19 -32.83 14.30 -2.72
C ASP A 19 -31.80 13.14 -2.79
N ASP A 20 -31.20 12.94 -3.97
CA ASP A 20 -30.24 11.89 -4.39
C ASP A 20 -30.81 10.58 -4.99
N GLU A 21 -31.39 10.73 -6.19
CA GLU A 21 -30.67 10.35 -7.42
C GLU A 21 -30.13 8.92 -7.50
N PHE A 22 -31.02 7.93 -7.39
CA PHE A 22 -30.87 6.71 -8.17
C PHE A 22 -31.56 6.95 -9.51
N GLU A 23 -30.78 7.11 -10.59
CA GLU A 23 -31.30 7.22 -11.95
C GLU A 23 -32.29 6.08 -12.20
N GLU A 24 -33.56 6.43 -12.39
CA GLU A 24 -34.61 5.54 -12.81
C GLU A 24 -34.29 5.06 -14.23
N PHE A 25 -33.54 3.96 -14.33
CA PHE A 25 -33.30 3.31 -15.60
C PHE A 25 -34.66 3.00 -16.23
N PRO A 26 -34.91 3.41 -17.48
CA PRO A 26 -36.13 3.01 -18.17
C PRO A 26 -36.19 1.49 -18.15
N ALA A 27 -37.24 0.93 -17.55
CA ALA A 27 -37.57 -0.47 -17.71
C ALA A 27 -38.08 -0.65 -19.13
N GLU A 28 -37.15 -0.79 -20.07
CA GLU A 28 -37.45 -1.06 -21.47
C GLU A 28 -38.25 -2.37 -21.54
N ASP A 29 -39.46 -2.24 -22.08
CA ASP A 29 -40.42 -3.28 -22.37
C ASP A 29 -39.78 -4.32 -23.30
N TRP A 30 -39.50 -5.53 -22.78
CA TRP A 30 -38.99 -6.64 -23.58
C TRP A 30 -40.07 -7.09 -24.55
N VAL A 31 -40.11 -6.43 -25.71
CA VAL A 31 -40.95 -6.79 -26.85
C VAL A 31 -40.62 -8.20 -27.27
N GLU A 32 -41.50 -9.13 -26.93
CA GLU A 32 -41.55 -10.47 -27.48
C GLU A 32 -41.96 -10.36 -28.96
N ALA A 33 -40.97 -10.39 -29.86
CA ALA A 33 -41.18 -10.61 -31.29
C ALA A 33 -40.25 -11.73 -31.78
N LYS A 34 -40.89 -12.81 -32.17
CA LYS A 34 -40.32 -14.02 -32.75
C LYS A 34 -39.64 -13.76 -34.10
N ASP A 35 -38.74 -14.68 -34.41
CA ASP A 35 -38.25 -15.10 -35.74
C ASP A 35 -37.17 -14.21 -36.38
N ALA A 36 -35.91 -14.58 -36.20
CA ALA A 36 -34.97 -14.97 -37.26
C ALA A 36 -33.51 -14.97 -36.77
N ASP A 37 -32.84 -16.09 -37.06
CA ASP A 37 -31.41 -16.37 -37.06
C ASP A 37 -30.67 -16.54 -35.71
N GLU A 38 -30.27 -17.80 -35.53
CA GLU A 38 -29.28 -18.30 -34.59
C GLU A 38 -27.90 -17.67 -34.85
N GLU A 39 -27.54 -16.63 -34.11
CA GLU A 39 -26.13 -16.36 -33.75
C GLU A 39 -26.07 -16.00 -32.26
N GLU A 40 -26.12 -17.07 -31.47
CA GLU A 40 -25.59 -17.11 -30.12
C GLU A 40 -24.10 -16.71 -30.14
N LEU A 41 -23.63 -16.19 -29.01
CA LEU A 41 -22.23 -16.23 -28.58
C LEU A 41 -21.30 -15.07 -29.03
N SER A 42 -20.93 -14.27 -28.02
CA SER A 42 -19.64 -13.57 -27.91
C SER A 42 -19.27 -12.58 -29.02
N VAL A 43 -19.84 -11.37 -28.96
CA VAL A 43 -19.23 -10.15 -29.54
C VAL A 43 -18.05 -9.68 -28.66
N TRP A 44 -17.13 -10.61 -28.43
CA TRP A 44 -15.74 -10.44 -28.03
C TRP A 44 -15.01 -11.60 -28.71
N GLU A 45 -14.96 -11.57 -30.04
CA GLU A 45 -14.04 -12.41 -30.80
C GLU A 45 -12.61 -12.01 -30.43
N ASP A 46 -11.98 -12.91 -29.67
CA ASP A 46 -10.59 -13.34 -29.79
C ASP A 46 -9.87 -12.85 -31.07
N ASN A 47 -9.32 -11.63 -30.99
CA ASN A 47 -8.21 -11.21 -31.84
C ASN A 47 -7.14 -10.46 -31.02
N TRP A 48 -6.94 -10.92 -29.79
CA TRP A 48 -5.84 -10.52 -28.91
C TRP A 48 -4.80 -11.64 -28.75
N ASP A 49 -4.70 -12.52 -29.75
CA ASP A 49 -3.60 -13.45 -29.96
C ASP A 49 -3.34 -13.55 -31.48
N ASP A 50 -2.61 -12.58 -32.04
CA ASP A 50 -1.95 -12.72 -33.34
C ASP A 50 -0.53 -12.15 -33.25
N ASP A 51 0.35 -13.00 -32.70
CA ASP A 51 1.74 -13.21 -33.12
C ASP A 51 2.58 -11.98 -33.56
N ASN A 52 2.92 -11.09 -32.61
CA ASN A 52 4.09 -10.21 -32.77
C ASN A 52 5.13 -10.33 -31.62
N LEU A 53 5.14 -11.44 -30.88
CA LEU A 53 6.38 -11.88 -30.25
C LEU A 53 7.26 -12.51 -31.33
N ASP A 54 8.19 -11.73 -31.90
CA ASP A 54 9.59 -12.17 -32.10
C ASP A 54 10.48 -11.18 -32.90
N ASN A 55 9.96 -10.10 -33.50
CA ASN A 55 10.78 -9.26 -34.39
C ASN A 55 11.05 -7.82 -33.91
N MET A 56 10.89 -7.54 -32.62
CA MET A 56 11.24 -6.22 -32.05
C MET A 56 12.53 -6.25 -31.22
N ASP A 57 13.48 -7.14 -31.53
CA ASP A 57 14.83 -7.08 -30.96
C ASP A 57 15.92 -6.68 -31.98
N ASP A 58 15.69 -6.84 -33.30
CA ASP A 58 16.77 -6.70 -34.31
C ASP A 58 17.12 -5.25 -34.69
N PHE A 59 16.22 -4.26 -34.50
CA PHE A 59 16.54 -2.86 -34.83
C PHE A 59 17.42 -2.19 -33.75
N SER A 60 17.40 -2.73 -32.54
CA SER A 60 18.16 -2.28 -31.37
C SER A 60 19.58 -2.83 -31.29
N GLU A 61 19.91 -3.89 -32.03
CA GLU A 61 21.26 -4.47 -32.02
C GLU A 61 22.27 -3.66 -32.84
N GLN A 62 21.81 -2.92 -33.86
CA GLN A 62 22.72 -2.15 -34.72
C GLN A 62 23.31 -0.92 -34.02
N SER A 63 22.58 -0.32 -33.07
CA SER A 63 23.01 0.87 -32.33
C SER A 63 24.01 0.55 -31.20
N ILE A 64 23.97 -0.66 -30.63
CA ILE A 64 24.89 -1.09 -29.56
C ILE A 64 26.28 -1.43 -30.11
N ARG A 65 26.35 -1.99 -31.33
CA ARG A 65 27.60 -2.48 -31.93
C ARG A 65 28.64 -1.39 -32.23
N ILE A 66 28.21 -0.14 -32.41
CA ILE A 66 29.10 1.01 -32.69
C ILE A 66 29.77 1.52 -31.41
N LEU A 67 29.07 1.46 -30.27
CA LEU A 67 29.57 1.97 -28.98
C LEU A 67 30.54 1.00 -28.28
N SER A 68 30.53 -0.29 -28.65
CA SER A 68 31.39 -1.34 -28.06
C SER A 68 32.86 -1.29 -28.47
N LYS A 69 33.28 -0.48 -29.45
CA LYS A 69 34.65 -0.57 -29.99
C LYS A 69 35.70 0.24 -29.23
N ASN A 70 35.30 1.14 -28.32
CA ASN A 70 36.23 2.13 -27.75
C ASN A 70 36.22 2.28 -26.21
N LEU A 71 35.75 1.30 -25.43
CA LEU A 71 35.88 1.34 -23.96
C LEU A 71 36.48 0.07 -23.34
N PRO A 72 37.31 0.18 -22.28
CA PRO A 72 37.94 -0.95 -21.62
C PRO A 72 36.92 -1.81 -20.86
N ILE A 73 37.07 -3.13 -21.00
CA ILE A 73 36.13 -4.20 -20.65
C ILE A 73 35.93 -4.40 -19.11
N SER A 74 36.47 -3.56 -18.23
CA SER A 74 36.48 -3.80 -16.77
C SER A 74 35.31 -3.19 -15.98
N LEU A 75 34.37 -2.48 -16.61
CA LEU A 75 33.29 -1.78 -15.86
C LEU A 75 31.88 -1.91 -16.43
N VAL A 76 31.63 -2.80 -17.39
CA VAL A 76 30.27 -3.10 -17.85
C VAL A 76 29.64 -4.16 -16.95
N ARG A 77 29.08 -3.73 -15.82
CA ARG A 77 27.96 -4.47 -15.23
C ARG A 77 26.83 -4.47 -16.27
N PRO A 78 26.24 -5.61 -16.62
CA PRO A 78 25.10 -5.62 -17.52
C PRO A 78 23.95 -4.90 -16.81
N LEU A 79 23.59 -3.72 -17.29
CA LEU A 79 22.34 -3.05 -16.93
C LEU A 79 21.23 -3.84 -17.60
N CYS A 80 20.89 -4.97 -16.99
CA CYS A 80 19.79 -5.80 -17.40
C CYS A 80 18.49 -5.01 -17.15
N SER A 81 17.70 -4.80 -18.19
CA SER A 81 16.27 -4.46 -18.11
C SER A 81 15.53 -5.64 -17.47
N ILE A 82 15.72 -5.85 -16.16
CA ILE A 82 14.87 -6.75 -15.37
C ILE A 82 13.54 -6.02 -15.22
N LYS A 83 12.46 -6.58 -15.79
CA LYS A 83 11.12 -6.38 -15.24
C LYS A 83 11.20 -6.86 -13.79
N MET A 84 11.46 -5.94 -12.85
CA MET A 84 11.58 -6.25 -11.44
C MET A 84 10.24 -6.85 -10.99
N SER A 85 10.25 -8.13 -10.62
CA SER A 85 9.10 -8.74 -9.97
C SER A 85 8.70 -7.87 -8.77
N VAL A 86 7.40 -7.75 -8.53
CA VAL A 86 6.84 -6.97 -7.41
C VAL A 86 7.48 -7.35 -6.08
N ASN A 87 7.86 -8.62 -5.93
CA ASN A 87 8.58 -9.13 -4.77
C ASN A 87 9.99 -8.51 -4.62
N ALA A 88 10.72 -8.35 -5.73
CA ALA A 88 12.05 -7.73 -5.70
C ALA A 88 12.00 -6.24 -5.28
N ARG A 89 10.92 -5.52 -5.61
CA ARG A 89 10.70 -4.14 -5.15
C ARG A 89 10.39 -4.08 -3.65
N LEU A 90 9.54 -5.00 -3.18
CA LEU A 90 9.25 -5.19 -1.75
C LEU A 90 10.51 -5.52 -0.94
N GLU A 91 11.38 -6.37 -1.48
CA GLU A 91 12.60 -6.81 -0.81
C GLU A 91 13.66 -5.70 -0.74
N ALA A 92 13.75 -4.84 -1.77
CA ALA A 92 14.66 -3.70 -1.79
C ALA A 92 14.40 -2.66 -0.68
N ILE A 93 13.19 -2.63 -0.12
CA ILE A 93 12.82 -1.66 0.93
C ILE A 93 13.42 -2.09 2.27
N PRO A 94 14.13 -1.20 2.99
CA PRO A 94 14.65 -1.53 4.30
C PRO A 94 13.51 -1.78 5.30
N ILE A 95 13.60 -2.85 6.07
CA ILE A 95 12.55 -3.22 7.05
C ILE A 95 12.43 -2.14 8.14
N VAL A 96 13.57 -1.63 8.60
CA VAL A 96 13.64 -0.65 9.68
C VAL A 96 14.56 0.50 9.27
N GLU A 97 14.04 1.72 9.37
CA GLU A 97 14.80 2.95 9.21
C GLU A 97 14.41 3.91 10.33
N ILE A 98 15.35 4.12 11.25
CA ILE A 98 15.16 4.93 12.45
C ILE A 98 16.40 5.78 12.70
N ASP A 99 16.21 7.01 13.17
CA ASP A 99 17.30 7.90 13.59
C ASP A 99 17.78 7.57 15.02
N GLU A 100 18.72 8.36 15.54
CA GLU A 100 19.15 8.35 16.93
C GLU A 100 18.44 9.47 17.70
N GLY A 101 18.28 9.33 19.02
CA GLY A 101 17.56 10.30 19.85
C GLY A 101 16.10 9.90 20.12
N THR A 102 15.23 10.87 20.38
CA THR A 102 13.82 10.64 20.70
C THR A 102 12.94 11.24 19.62
N PHE A 103 12.22 10.38 18.90
CA PHE A 103 11.44 10.78 17.73
C PHE A 103 10.15 10.00 17.60
N LYS A 104 9.27 10.49 16.72
CA LYS A 104 8.01 9.84 16.38
C LYS A 104 8.26 8.76 15.34
N TYR A 105 7.46 7.71 15.39
CA TYR A 105 7.55 6.61 14.42
C TYR A 105 6.16 6.13 14.01
N VAL A 106 6.09 5.53 12.83
CA VAL A 106 4.90 4.88 12.28
C VAL A 106 5.22 3.44 11.89
N LEU A 107 4.24 2.56 12.09
CA LEU A 107 4.25 1.19 11.60
C LEU A 107 3.39 1.13 10.33
N ILE A 108 4.03 0.80 9.22
CA ILE A 108 3.41 0.79 7.90
C ILE A 108 3.42 -0.62 7.35
N LYS A 109 2.28 -1.06 6.82
CA LYS A 109 2.15 -2.30 6.05
C LYS A 109 2.21 -1.94 4.57
N VAL A 110 3.16 -2.54 3.87
CA VAL A 110 3.39 -2.31 2.43
C VAL A 110 2.93 -3.54 1.67
N TYR A 111 2.14 -3.34 0.64
CA TYR A 111 1.61 -4.37 -0.23
C TYR A 111 2.20 -4.21 -1.63
N GLY A 112 2.53 -5.34 -2.25
CA GLY A 112 2.83 -5.36 -3.67
C GLY A 112 1.54 -5.41 -4.45
N LYS A 113 1.31 -4.47 -5.37
CA LYS A 113 0.21 -4.58 -6.34
C LYS A 113 0.35 -5.94 -7.04
N GLU A 114 -0.67 -6.77 -6.91
CA GLU A 114 -0.66 -8.19 -7.24
C GLU A 114 0.09 -8.52 -8.54
N GLN A 115 0.91 -9.58 -8.47
CA GLN A 115 1.06 -10.46 -9.63
C GLN A 115 -0.13 -11.42 -9.63
N CYS A 116 -0.54 -11.84 -10.83
CA CYS A 116 -1.76 -12.55 -11.22
C CYS A 116 -2.05 -13.92 -10.53
N ASP A 117 -1.44 -14.22 -9.39
CA ASP A 117 -1.39 -15.54 -8.73
C ASP A 117 -2.02 -15.54 -7.32
N GLY A 118 -2.76 -14.49 -6.95
CA GLY A 118 -3.58 -14.42 -5.72
C GLY A 118 -2.79 -14.49 -4.40
N SER A 119 -1.46 -14.30 -4.44
CA SER A 119 -0.60 -14.29 -3.25
C SER A 119 -0.24 -12.86 -2.85
N GLU A 120 -0.98 -12.31 -1.88
CA GLU A 120 -0.73 -11.00 -1.29
C GLU A 120 0.55 -11.01 -0.44
N HIS A 121 1.69 -10.67 -1.05
CA HIS A 121 2.94 -10.45 -0.31
C HIS A 121 2.90 -9.06 0.34
N PHE A 122 2.70 -9.04 1.66
CA PHE A 122 2.84 -7.82 2.46
C PHE A 122 4.14 -7.82 3.27
N LYS A 123 4.65 -6.63 3.54
CA LYS A 123 5.84 -6.40 4.37
C LYS A 123 5.55 -5.30 5.37
N LEU A 124 5.89 -5.55 6.62
CA LEU A 124 5.80 -4.55 7.67
C LEU A 124 7.12 -3.79 7.75
N ILE A 125 7.03 -2.46 7.75
CA ILE A 125 8.18 -1.58 7.88
C ILE A 125 7.99 -0.61 9.02
N VAL A 126 9.10 -0.27 9.67
CA VAL A 126 9.15 0.74 10.73
C VAL A 126 9.91 1.93 10.19
N ARG A 127 9.31 3.12 10.31
CA ARG A 127 9.90 4.40 9.90
C ARG A 127 9.79 5.41 11.02
N GLY A 128 10.89 6.08 11.34
CA GLY A 128 10.91 7.13 12.36
C GLY A 128 12.10 8.05 12.17
N PHE A 129 11.87 9.35 12.22
CA PHE A 129 12.90 10.35 11.95
C PHE A 129 12.84 11.47 12.98
N GLU A 130 13.99 11.99 13.39
CA GLU A 130 14.07 13.13 14.32
C GLU A 130 13.57 14.42 13.67
N ARG A 131 13.78 14.58 12.35
CA ARG A 131 13.32 15.74 11.59
C ARG A 131 11.80 15.87 11.53
N ALA A 132 11.07 14.77 11.67
CA ALA A 132 9.64 14.74 11.45
C ALA A 132 8.88 15.15 12.72
N SER A 133 8.15 16.26 12.61
CA SER A 133 7.37 16.79 13.73
C SER A 133 6.08 16.02 13.96
N TRP A 134 5.52 15.36 12.94
CA TRP A 134 4.28 14.62 13.05
C TRP A 134 4.38 13.25 12.40
N HIS A 135 3.51 12.33 12.84
CA HIS A 135 3.40 10.99 12.27
C HIS A 135 2.95 11.03 10.80
N THR A 136 2.12 12.00 10.44
CA THR A 136 1.63 12.22 9.08
C THR A 136 2.76 12.58 8.13
N ASP A 137 3.70 13.42 8.55
CA ASP A 137 4.85 13.83 7.72
C ASP A 137 5.73 12.62 7.37
N ILE A 138 5.95 11.73 8.34
CA ILE A 138 6.71 10.48 8.13
C ILE A 138 5.98 9.58 7.14
N TYR A 139 4.66 9.43 7.32
CA TYR A 139 3.88 8.57 6.45
C TYR A 139 3.84 9.10 5.01
N ASP A 140 3.57 10.39 4.81
CA ASP A 140 3.44 11.01 3.49
C ASP A 140 4.76 10.94 2.68
N GLU A 141 5.89 11.16 3.35
CA GLU A 141 7.21 11.02 2.72
C GLU A 141 7.46 9.57 2.26
N VAL A 142 7.10 8.61 3.10
CA VAL A 142 7.33 7.18 2.84
C VAL A 142 6.33 6.62 1.83
N SER A 143 5.05 6.99 1.92
CA SER A 143 4.01 6.55 0.99
C SER A 143 4.31 7.07 -0.40
N SER A 144 4.69 8.35 -0.54
CA SER A 144 5.09 8.95 -1.82
C SER A 144 6.25 8.18 -2.47
N ALA A 145 7.25 7.78 -1.69
CA ALA A 145 8.40 7.01 -2.18
C ALA A 145 8.00 5.58 -2.61
N LEU A 146 7.05 4.96 -1.92
CA LEU A 146 6.60 3.59 -2.19
C LEU A 146 5.58 3.52 -3.34
N GLU A 147 4.71 4.52 -3.46
CA GLU A 147 3.79 4.68 -4.60
C GLU A 147 4.57 4.87 -5.91
N ALA A 148 5.69 5.60 -5.88
CA ALA A 148 6.59 5.73 -7.03
C ALA A 148 7.19 4.38 -7.47
N LEU A 149 7.29 3.41 -6.56
CA LEU A 149 7.69 2.03 -6.86
C LEU A 149 6.51 1.13 -7.28
N GLY A 150 5.28 1.67 -7.28
CA GLY A 150 4.05 0.95 -7.59
C GLY A 150 3.57 0.04 -6.46
N LEU A 151 3.89 0.39 -5.22
CA LEU A 151 3.48 -0.35 -4.01
C LEU A 151 2.39 0.43 -3.28
N GLU A 152 1.53 -0.29 -2.58
CA GLU A 152 0.49 0.31 -1.73
C GLU A 152 0.92 0.26 -0.28
N THR A 153 0.51 1.26 0.50
CA THR A 153 0.90 1.40 1.90
C THR A 153 -0.30 1.66 2.77
N GLU A 154 -0.28 1.08 3.96
CA GLU A 154 -1.33 1.26 4.97
C GLU A 154 -0.67 1.54 6.33
N CYS A 155 -1.09 2.62 6.98
CA CYS A 155 -0.68 2.93 8.35
C CYS A 155 -1.43 2.05 9.35
N LEU A 156 -0.71 1.19 10.08
CA LEU A 156 -1.29 0.41 11.18
C LEU A 156 -1.31 1.16 12.52
N GLY A 157 -0.54 2.25 12.62
CA GLY A 157 -0.49 3.09 13.82
C GLY A 157 0.86 3.77 13.99
N GLY A 158 1.04 4.46 15.12
CA GLY A 158 2.34 5.03 15.48
C GLY A 158 2.59 5.13 16.97
N GLY A 159 3.71 5.76 17.31
CA GLY A 159 4.15 6.03 18.67
C GLY A 159 5.44 6.86 18.70
N ARG A 160 6.25 6.67 19.73
CA ARG A 160 7.57 7.27 19.89
C ARG A 160 8.62 6.20 20.13
N ILE A 161 9.83 6.47 19.63
CA ILE A 161 11.00 5.64 19.86
C ILE A 161 12.07 6.53 20.49
N ALA A 162 12.64 6.07 21.59
CA ALA A 162 13.87 6.60 22.15
C ALA A 162 15.01 5.63 21.84
N HIS A 163 15.88 6.03 20.90
CA HIS A 163 17.05 5.28 20.50
C HIS A 163 18.30 5.94 21.10
N ASN A 164 18.93 5.24 22.06
CA ASN A 164 20.14 5.71 22.72
C ASN A 164 21.30 4.76 22.40
N PRO A 165 22.15 5.05 21.40
CA PRO A 165 23.33 4.21 21.12
C PRO A 165 24.52 4.54 22.03
N SER A 166 24.55 5.73 22.66
CA SER A 166 25.76 6.30 23.27
C SER A 166 26.19 5.72 24.62
N THR A 167 25.27 5.23 25.46
CA THR A 167 25.58 4.75 26.83
C THR A 167 25.33 3.26 27.00
N LYS A 168 24.21 2.79 26.46
CA LYS A 168 23.82 1.39 26.41
C LYS A 168 22.90 1.25 25.19
N PRO A 169 23.17 0.33 24.24
CA PRO A 169 22.37 0.16 23.04
C PRO A 169 20.96 -0.30 23.41
N GLU A 170 20.09 0.67 23.64
CA GLU A 170 18.74 0.47 24.15
C GLU A 170 17.75 1.27 23.31
N ILE A 171 16.67 0.60 22.93
CA ILE A 171 15.59 1.17 22.15
C ILE A 171 14.32 1.02 22.98
N LYS A 172 13.69 2.14 23.33
CA LYS A 172 12.39 2.12 24.00
C LYS A 172 11.30 2.53 23.02
N VAL A 173 10.27 1.70 22.88
CA VAL A 173 9.10 1.96 22.04
C VAL A 173 7.91 2.21 22.96
N TYR A 174 7.27 3.38 22.83
CA TYR A 174 6.18 3.78 23.72
C TYR A 174 5.24 4.82 23.08
N GLY A 175 4.09 5.05 23.72
CA GLY A 175 3.12 6.07 23.33
C GLY A 175 2.31 5.75 22.08
N TYR A 176 1.63 6.75 21.52
CA TYR A 176 0.69 6.57 20.40
C TYR A 176 0.72 7.74 19.42
N SER A 177 0.19 7.53 18.21
CA SER A 177 -0.06 8.60 17.26
C SER A 177 -1.44 9.23 17.49
N GLN A 178 -1.52 10.55 17.50
CA GLN A 178 -2.82 11.25 17.58
C GLN A 178 -3.68 11.02 16.33
N GLY A 179 -3.06 10.85 15.15
CA GLY A 179 -3.78 10.66 13.89
C GLY A 179 -4.08 9.20 13.57
N PHE A 180 -3.13 8.31 13.80
CA PHE A 180 -3.22 6.90 13.40
C PHE A 180 -3.50 5.94 14.57
N GLY A 181 -3.60 6.46 15.79
CA GLY A 181 -3.73 5.64 16.99
C GLY A 181 -2.43 4.93 17.38
N LYS A 182 -2.58 3.92 18.24
CA LYS A 182 -1.45 3.19 18.83
C LYS A 182 -1.03 2.03 17.93
N ALA A 183 0.25 1.98 17.56
CA ALA A 183 0.82 0.85 16.83
C ALA A 183 1.00 -0.40 17.72
N ASP A 184 1.12 -1.56 17.07
CA ASP A 184 1.59 -2.78 17.72
C ASP A 184 3.10 -2.67 18.03
N HIS A 185 3.41 -2.32 19.28
CA HIS A 185 4.78 -2.18 19.75
C HIS A 185 5.53 -3.52 19.77
N GLU A 186 4.85 -4.65 19.96
CA GLU A 186 5.47 -5.98 19.94
C GLU A 186 5.90 -6.36 18.52
N GLN A 187 5.07 -6.07 17.51
CA GLN A 187 5.47 -6.21 16.11
C GLN A 187 6.64 -5.30 15.77
N THR A 188 6.57 -4.03 16.19
CA THR A 188 7.67 -3.06 16.00
C THR A 188 8.97 -3.60 16.61
N ARG A 189 8.93 -4.13 17.83
CA ARG A 189 10.07 -4.75 18.50
C ARG A 189 10.65 -5.92 17.74
N LYS A 190 9.82 -6.82 17.20
CA LYS A 190 10.30 -7.95 16.37
C LYS A 190 11.04 -7.47 15.12
N LEU A 191 10.51 -6.45 14.45
CA LEU A 191 11.15 -5.85 13.28
C LEU A 191 12.48 -5.19 13.66
N LEU A 192 12.50 -4.45 14.77
CA LEU A 192 13.72 -3.83 15.29
C LEU A 192 14.78 -4.87 15.67
N LEU A 193 14.39 -5.98 16.31
CA LEU A 193 15.30 -7.08 16.65
C LEU A 193 15.96 -7.69 15.41
N THR A 194 15.29 -7.65 14.25
CA THR A 194 15.84 -8.16 12.98
C THR A 194 16.95 -7.26 12.41
N LYS A 195 17.02 -5.99 12.81
CA LYS A 195 18.12 -5.07 12.44
C LYS A 195 19.13 -4.87 13.57
N TYR A 196 18.64 -4.80 14.81
CA TYR A 196 19.37 -4.49 16.04
C TYR A 196 19.32 -5.67 17.01
N HIS A 197 19.87 -6.82 16.59
CA HIS A 197 19.86 -8.06 17.37
C HIS A 197 20.54 -7.95 18.74
N GLU A 198 21.51 -7.05 18.87
CA GLU A 198 22.30 -6.85 20.10
C GLU A 198 21.73 -5.77 21.03
N TYR A 199 20.66 -5.08 20.63
CA TYR A 199 20.09 -3.97 21.40
C TYR A 199 19.05 -4.49 22.40
N SER A 200 18.98 -3.84 23.57
CA SER A 200 17.92 -4.05 24.54
C SER A 200 16.68 -3.30 24.08
N ILE A 201 15.66 -4.00 23.59
CA ILE A 201 14.42 -3.37 23.10
C ILE A 201 13.31 -3.54 24.12
N GLU A 202 12.88 -2.43 24.70
CA GLU A 202 11.78 -2.37 25.68
C GLU A 202 10.54 -1.75 25.04
N CYS A 203 9.39 -2.38 25.24
CA CYS A 203 8.09 -1.83 24.86
C CYS A 203 7.36 -1.39 26.12
N SER A 204 6.78 -0.19 26.10
CA SER A 204 5.98 0.32 27.21
C SER A 204 4.67 0.89 26.68
N ASP A 205 3.57 0.47 27.30
CA ASP A 205 2.23 0.97 27.00
C ASP A 205 1.96 2.34 27.64
N GLU A 206 2.80 2.72 28.60
CA GLU A 206 2.65 3.93 29.40
C GLU A 206 3.51 5.07 28.83
N GLY A 207 2.87 6.18 28.47
CA GLY A 207 3.54 7.43 28.09
C GLY A 207 2.93 8.14 26.90
N TYR A 208 3.09 9.48 26.84
CA TYR A 208 2.79 10.29 25.65
C TYR A 208 4.03 11.00 25.12
#